data_AF-A0A950JMJ6-F1
#
_entry.id   AF-A0A950JMJ6-F1
#
_cell.length_a   1.000
_cell.length_b   1.000
_cell.length_c   1.000
_cell.angle_alpha   90.00
_cell.angle_beta   90.00
_cell.angle_gamma   90.00
#
_symmetry.space_group_name_H-M   'P 1'
#
loop_
_entity.id
_entity.type
_entity.pdbx_description
1 polymer ?
#
loop_
_entity_poly.entity_id
_entity_poly.type
_entity_poly.pdbx_seq_one_letter_code
_entity_poly.pdbx_strand_id
1 'polypeptide(L)'
;MIFDKRLRALISAGLFCLAAALGGGARAAEVYPGCAQPGPTGKVWWVDPVNGKTPADGGNGSKTAPWNSLQGVLYFKFPAGYPRPLLSSVPYFHVVDGKRAYVADQLGSPPIQPGDTIKLMSGNYGDIIIGDYNQQIVNSSFVTVEAAPGQTPVFSTLYIRSTDKWVFKGVKVQSTFGTSNNTHVRGLVTISDQGASLPTTDIILENLQISSADNTDGWTKEEWIGQGRDGFHEWGTPGDGTNGEPNTTCVSITKSRIWSVRWGVHLMGNNSLFSHNEIDHFGDDGLDYGANNISITHNYFHDNLDLGDGNHPDVAQGQNGPLLKGVPYNHFSNILIDSNLAIRQTDPKLPFPFYLQGIDAFDMEWTNVTVTNNVIVTSGCWGIYFSSVHNSKIINNTVVADGLLPMPGNCKPLVAIGDKTHQGPSSSDVIVRNNIANGFSIYNPDPNVTMDHNICLGLGGRCQIVTYENGKPNWGIIKPGMYGDHNIIDGRGAGRMFVNFEPAKFVYVRPVQPGTGPGNSAEELPVSFDPAKFRYDLRLRPEAAAIGAGNTEGAPSVDIAGARRGSRIDVGAYQSSLASAGK
;
A
#
# COMPACT_ATOMS: atom_id res chain seq x y z
N MET A 1 -48.26 -17.63 -26.46
CA MET A 1 -47.29 -18.74 -26.40
C MET A 1 -46.06 -18.25 -25.65
N ILE A 2 -45.60 -19.01 -24.65
CA ILE A 2 -44.33 -18.97 -23.91
C ILE A 2 -43.60 -17.60 -23.86
N PHE A 3 -43.66 -16.95 -22.69
CA PHE A 3 -42.65 -15.99 -22.25
C PHE A 3 -41.41 -16.75 -21.73
N ASP A 4 -40.21 -16.42 -22.20
CA ASP A 4 -38.97 -16.79 -21.49
C ASP A 4 -38.54 -15.61 -20.59
N LYS A 5 -38.41 -15.87 -19.29
CA LYS A 5 -37.93 -14.91 -18.28
C LYS A 5 -36.54 -15.36 -17.82
N ARG A 6 -35.48 -14.80 -18.40
CA ARG A 6 -34.13 -14.92 -17.85
C ARG A 6 -33.77 -13.69 -17.03
N LEU A 7 -33.97 -13.83 -15.72
CA LEU A 7 -33.58 -12.86 -14.71
C LEU A 7 -32.05 -12.73 -14.69
N ARG A 8 -31.49 -11.60 -15.13
CA ARG A 8 -30.08 -11.27 -14.85
C ARG A 8 -29.99 -10.83 -13.40
N ALA A 9 -29.31 -11.60 -12.56
CA ALA A 9 -29.00 -11.20 -11.20
C ALA A 9 -27.95 -10.09 -11.22
N LEU A 10 -28.31 -8.88 -10.77
CA LEU A 10 -27.32 -7.91 -10.32
C LEU A 10 -26.73 -8.45 -9.01
N ILE A 11 -25.42 -8.72 -9.01
CA ILE A 11 -24.67 -8.92 -7.77
C ILE A 11 -24.37 -7.53 -7.22
N SER A 12 -25.23 -7.04 -6.33
CA SER A 12 -25.00 -5.80 -5.60
C SER A 12 -23.85 -5.98 -4.60
N ALA A 13 -22.63 -5.63 -5.00
CA ALA A 13 -21.53 -5.41 -4.08
C ALA A 13 -21.80 -4.11 -3.29
N GLY A 14 -22.47 -4.23 -2.14
CA GLY A 14 -22.84 -3.09 -1.31
C GLY A 14 -23.26 -3.51 0.10
N LEU A 15 -22.80 -2.73 1.09
CA LEU A 15 -22.90 -2.94 2.54
C LEU A 15 -22.08 -4.12 3.10
N PHE A 16 -20.97 -3.79 3.75
CA PHE A 16 -20.83 -4.16 5.17
C PHE A 16 -20.34 -2.96 5.98
N CYS A 17 -21.17 -2.51 6.91
CA CYS A 17 -20.80 -1.45 7.86
C CYS A 17 -19.92 -2.03 8.97
N LEU A 18 -18.86 -1.31 9.31
CA LEU A 18 -17.97 -1.60 10.43
C LEU A 18 -18.76 -1.61 11.76
N ALA A 19 -18.87 -2.77 12.40
CA ALA A 19 -19.45 -2.93 13.74
C ALA A 19 -18.35 -3.26 14.74
N ALA A 20 -17.66 -2.23 15.23
CA ALA A 20 -16.62 -2.35 16.26
C ALA A 20 -16.93 -1.44 17.45
N ALA A 21 -17.74 -1.93 18.40
CA ALA A 21 -17.92 -1.29 19.70
C ALA A 21 -18.32 -2.30 20.79
N LEU A 22 -17.58 -2.30 21.89
CA LEU A 22 -17.94 -2.87 23.20
C LEU A 22 -18.11 -4.40 23.29
N GLY A 23 -17.04 -5.12 22.98
CA GLY A 23 -16.79 -6.47 23.50
C GLY A 23 -15.29 -6.78 23.49
N GLY A 24 -14.75 -7.31 24.58
CA GLY A 24 -13.32 -7.67 24.70
C GLY A 24 -12.90 -8.91 23.91
N GLY A 25 -13.58 -9.20 22.79
CA GLY A 25 -13.19 -10.25 21.87
C GLY A 25 -12.01 -9.79 21.01
N ALA A 26 -11.13 -10.73 20.63
CA ALA A 26 -10.08 -10.44 19.65
C ALA A 26 -10.74 -9.96 18.34
N ARG A 27 -10.31 -8.79 17.85
CA ARG A 27 -10.74 -8.29 16.52
C ARG A 27 -10.27 -9.29 15.46
N ALA A 28 -11.16 -9.69 14.56
CA ALA A 28 -10.84 -10.61 13.47
C ALA A 28 -9.71 -10.03 12.61
N ALA A 29 -8.90 -10.90 12.01
CA ALA A 29 -7.83 -10.49 11.11
C ALA A 29 -8.40 -9.76 9.89
N GLU A 30 -7.74 -8.68 9.49
CA GLU A 30 -8.08 -7.91 8.30
C GLU A 30 -7.48 -8.62 7.08
N VAL A 31 -8.35 -9.10 6.20
CA VAL A 31 -8.01 -9.83 4.96
C VAL A 31 -8.86 -9.33 3.80
N TYR A 32 -8.41 -9.57 2.57
CA TYR A 32 -9.21 -9.26 1.38
C TYR A 32 -10.54 -10.05 1.38
N PRO A 33 -11.68 -9.47 0.95
CA PRO A 33 -12.97 -10.15 0.96
C PRO A 33 -12.97 -11.50 0.24
N GLY A 34 -13.33 -12.56 0.97
CA GLY A 34 -13.39 -13.94 0.47
C GLY A 34 -12.17 -14.80 0.82
N CYS A 35 -11.07 -14.22 1.31
CA CYS A 35 -9.92 -14.96 1.81
C CYS A 35 -10.17 -15.58 3.19
N ALA A 36 -9.38 -16.59 3.57
CA ALA A 36 -9.55 -17.27 4.86
C ALA A 36 -9.13 -16.37 6.04
N GLN A 37 -9.81 -16.53 7.17
CA GLN A 37 -9.47 -15.86 8.43
C GLN A 37 -8.98 -16.87 9.48
N PRO A 38 -8.08 -16.48 10.41
CA PRO A 38 -7.63 -17.33 11.50
C PRO A 38 -8.79 -17.77 12.40
N GLY A 39 -8.84 -19.08 12.69
CA GLY A 39 -9.73 -19.65 13.69
C GLY A 39 -9.21 -19.45 15.13
N PRO A 40 -9.85 -20.10 16.11
CA PRO A 40 -9.36 -20.12 17.49
C PRO A 40 -7.93 -20.68 17.58
N THR A 41 -7.09 -20.03 18.39
CA THR A 41 -5.71 -20.47 18.63
C THR A 41 -5.65 -21.75 19.46
N GLY A 42 -4.82 -22.70 19.05
CA GLY A 42 -4.52 -23.94 19.75
C GLY A 42 -3.52 -23.77 20.90
N LYS A 43 -2.50 -24.64 20.95
CA LYS A 43 -1.43 -24.58 21.96
C LYS A 43 -0.47 -23.43 21.68
N VAL A 44 0.22 -23.00 22.73
CA VAL A 44 1.22 -21.94 22.67
C VAL A 44 2.61 -22.51 22.94
N TRP A 45 3.49 -22.36 21.96
CA TRP A 45 4.89 -22.79 21.97
C TRP A 45 5.82 -21.58 22.05
N TRP A 46 7.06 -21.77 22.52
CA TRP A 46 8.01 -20.69 22.79
C TRP A 46 9.37 -20.97 22.14
N VAL A 47 9.90 -19.96 21.46
CA VAL A 47 11.24 -19.98 20.85
C VAL A 47 12.02 -18.75 21.31
N ASP A 48 13.23 -18.97 21.82
CA ASP A 48 14.16 -17.96 22.33
C ASP A 48 15.56 -18.25 21.79
N PRO A 49 16.09 -17.44 20.85
CA PRO A 49 17.38 -17.71 20.21
C PRO A 49 18.58 -17.39 21.13
N VAL A 50 18.35 -16.78 22.29
CA VAL A 50 19.39 -16.42 23.27
C VAL A 50 19.46 -17.45 24.40
N ASN A 51 18.32 -17.82 24.99
CA ASN A 51 18.25 -18.67 26.19
C ASN A 51 17.61 -20.05 25.95
N GLY A 52 17.04 -20.27 24.77
CA GLY A 52 16.43 -21.55 24.41
C GLY A 52 17.44 -22.68 24.25
N LYS A 53 16.92 -23.89 24.04
CA LYS A 53 17.73 -25.09 23.83
C LYS A 53 17.23 -25.90 22.64
N THR A 54 18.10 -26.71 22.06
CA THR A 54 17.65 -27.70 21.08
C THR A 54 16.81 -28.78 21.79
N PRO A 55 15.97 -29.53 21.06
CA PRO A 55 15.29 -30.71 21.63
C PRO A 55 16.25 -31.72 22.28
N ALA A 56 17.44 -31.92 21.71
CA ALA A 56 18.46 -32.81 22.27
C ALA A 56 19.00 -32.31 23.63
N ASP A 57 19.09 -30.99 23.82
CA ASP A 57 19.58 -30.34 25.06
C ASP A 57 18.46 -30.08 26.09
N GLY A 58 17.27 -30.65 25.88
CA GLY A 58 16.11 -30.57 26.78
C GLY A 58 15.16 -29.39 26.53
N GLY A 59 15.28 -28.68 25.39
CA GLY A 59 14.29 -27.70 24.96
C GLY A 59 12.98 -28.37 24.55
N ASN A 60 11.85 -27.98 25.17
CA ASN A 60 10.55 -28.61 24.95
C ASN A 60 9.46 -27.65 24.43
N GLY A 61 9.83 -26.41 24.11
CA GLY A 61 8.92 -25.40 23.58
C GLY A 61 7.97 -24.79 24.60
N SER A 62 8.10 -25.15 25.88
CA SER A 62 7.41 -24.44 26.97
C SER A 62 8.09 -23.12 27.30
N LYS A 63 7.38 -22.21 27.98
CA LYS A 63 7.92 -20.89 28.37
C LYS A 63 9.19 -20.97 29.24
N THR A 64 9.36 -22.05 30.01
CA THR A 64 10.51 -22.25 30.91
C THR A 64 11.65 -23.07 30.28
N ALA A 65 11.40 -23.71 29.14
CA ALA A 65 12.42 -24.42 28.35
C ALA A 65 12.14 -24.24 26.84
N PRO A 66 12.22 -23.00 26.33
CA PRO A 66 11.92 -22.69 24.94
C PRO A 66 12.92 -23.33 23.99
N TRP A 67 12.53 -23.47 22.72
CA TRP A 67 13.43 -23.91 21.66
C TRP A 67 14.38 -22.77 21.23
N ASN A 68 15.59 -23.07 20.75
CA ASN A 68 16.56 -22.04 20.35
C ASN A 68 16.50 -21.61 18.87
N SER A 69 15.75 -22.30 18.02
CA SER A 69 15.67 -21.99 16.58
C SER A 69 14.25 -22.12 16.04
N LEU A 70 13.76 -21.05 15.42
CA LEU A 70 12.52 -21.08 14.65
C LEU A 70 12.70 -21.88 13.35
N GLN A 71 13.88 -21.78 12.73
CA GLN A 71 14.21 -22.58 11.55
C GLN A 71 14.25 -24.08 11.87
N GLY A 72 14.71 -24.48 13.06
CA GLY A 72 14.58 -25.88 13.52
C GLY A 72 13.16 -26.35 13.79
N VAL A 73 12.23 -25.42 14.08
CA VAL A 73 10.81 -25.73 14.20
C VAL A 73 10.15 -25.89 12.82
N LEU A 74 10.52 -25.06 11.85
CA LEU A 74 9.77 -24.84 10.59
C LEU A 74 10.40 -25.35 9.30
N TYR A 75 11.68 -25.74 9.28
CA TYR A 75 12.42 -25.97 8.02
C TYR A 75 12.97 -27.40 7.87
N PHE A 76 12.76 -27.98 6.69
CA PHE A 76 13.12 -29.39 6.39
C PHE A 76 14.61 -29.76 6.51
N LYS A 77 15.52 -28.77 6.47
CA LYS A 77 16.97 -28.97 6.68
C LYS A 77 17.43 -28.68 8.12
N PHE A 78 16.50 -28.57 9.06
CA PHE A 78 16.65 -28.32 10.51
C PHE A 78 18.09 -28.43 11.09
N PRO A 79 18.53 -27.45 11.91
CA PRO A 79 19.91 -27.38 12.39
C PRO A 79 20.23 -28.51 13.39
N ALA A 80 21.53 -28.67 13.69
CA ALA A 80 22.01 -29.65 14.66
C ALA A 80 21.28 -29.54 16.01
N GLY A 81 21.02 -30.70 16.64
CA GLY A 81 20.23 -30.83 17.88
C GLY A 81 18.72 -30.90 17.67
N TYR A 82 18.21 -30.58 16.47
CA TYR A 82 16.86 -30.92 16.06
C TYR A 82 16.85 -32.29 15.37
N PRO A 83 15.97 -33.23 15.77
CA PRO A 83 15.85 -34.52 15.08
C PRO A 83 15.09 -34.41 13.75
N ARG A 84 14.34 -33.32 13.54
CA ARG A 84 13.37 -33.05 12.46
C ARG A 84 12.72 -31.66 12.68
N PRO A 85 11.89 -31.15 11.74
CA PRO A 85 10.97 -30.06 12.03
C PRO A 85 9.98 -30.44 13.15
N LEU A 86 9.44 -29.44 13.85
CA LEU A 86 8.55 -29.64 15.00
C LEU A 86 7.08 -29.27 14.71
N LEU A 87 6.80 -28.67 13.55
CA LEU A 87 5.47 -28.47 13.00
C LEU A 87 5.06 -29.64 12.08
N SER A 88 3.85 -30.16 12.28
CA SER A 88 3.36 -31.38 11.62
C SER A 88 3.10 -31.27 10.12
N SER A 89 2.90 -30.06 9.59
CA SER A 89 2.69 -29.80 8.16
C SER A 89 3.99 -29.62 7.36
N VAL A 90 5.16 -29.59 8.02
CA VAL A 90 6.45 -29.42 7.33
C VAL A 90 6.94 -30.77 6.79
N PRO A 91 7.05 -30.96 5.46
CA PRO A 91 7.65 -32.16 4.89
C PRO A 91 9.14 -32.23 5.21
N TYR A 92 9.67 -33.44 5.41
CA TYR A 92 11.11 -33.64 5.56
C TYR A 92 11.56 -35.02 5.07
N PHE A 93 12.86 -35.16 4.86
CA PHE A 93 13.47 -36.41 4.47
C PHE A 93 13.60 -37.36 5.67
N HIS A 94 13.05 -38.56 5.52
CA HIS A 94 13.30 -39.70 6.40
C HIS A 94 14.06 -40.81 5.66
N VAL A 95 14.71 -41.69 6.43
CA VAL A 95 15.20 -42.97 5.92
C VAL A 95 14.30 -44.07 6.44
N VAL A 96 13.51 -44.67 5.56
CA VAL A 96 12.63 -45.81 5.84
C VAL A 96 13.18 -47.00 5.07
N ASP A 97 13.48 -48.10 5.77
CA ASP A 97 14.05 -49.34 5.20
C ASP A 97 15.28 -49.10 4.30
N GLY A 98 16.17 -48.20 4.73
CA GLY A 98 17.39 -47.81 4.01
C GLY A 98 17.17 -46.92 2.78
N LYS A 99 15.93 -46.52 2.47
CA LYS A 99 15.59 -45.63 1.36
C LYS A 99 15.17 -44.25 1.87
N ARG A 100 15.55 -43.19 1.14
CA ARG A 100 15.03 -41.84 1.42
C ARG A 100 13.58 -41.75 0.98
N ALA A 101 12.71 -41.38 1.90
CA ALA A 101 11.30 -41.05 1.65
C ALA A 101 11.04 -39.61 2.12
N TYR A 102 10.21 -38.87 1.39
CA TYR A 102 9.57 -37.68 1.95
C TYR A 102 8.35 -38.11 2.75
N VAL A 103 8.21 -37.56 3.96
CA VAL A 103 6.99 -37.69 4.75
C VAL A 103 6.56 -36.31 5.23
N ALA A 104 5.30 -35.97 4.96
CA ALA A 104 4.57 -34.87 5.58
C ALA A 104 3.50 -35.53 6.45
N ASP A 105 3.90 -35.99 7.64
CA ASP A 105 3.08 -36.90 8.43
C ASP A 105 3.38 -36.84 9.94
N GLN A 106 2.39 -37.26 10.72
CA GLN A 106 2.38 -37.52 12.16
C GLN A 106 3.43 -38.54 12.63
N LEU A 107 4.31 -39.05 11.75
CA LEU A 107 5.37 -39.99 12.07
C LEU A 107 6.26 -39.45 13.21
N GLY A 108 6.10 -40.05 14.38
CA GLY A 108 6.75 -39.70 15.65
C GLY A 108 6.12 -38.52 16.41
N SER A 109 4.91 -38.06 16.06
CA SER A 109 4.12 -37.05 16.77
C SER A 109 4.84 -35.70 16.99
N PRO A 110 5.08 -34.91 15.92
CA PRO A 110 5.53 -33.52 16.04
C PRO A 110 4.62 -32.70 16.98
N PRO A 111 5.19 -31.88 17.89
CA PRO A 111 4.41 -31.24 18.95
C PRO A 111 3.47 -30.14 18.46
N ILE A 112 3.89 -29.35 17.45
CA ILE A 112 3.11 -28.22 16.93
C ILE A 112 2.19 -28.69 15.81
N GLN A 113 0.94 -28.24 15.84
CA GLN A 113 -0.08 -28.56 14.83
C GLN A 113 -0.63 -27.27 14.18
N PRO A 114 -1.14 -27.33 12.95
CA PRO A 114 -1.94 -26.26 12.35
C PRO A 114 -3.04 -25.77 13.30
N GLY A 115 -3.14 -24.46 13.52
CA GLY A 115 -3.96 -23.82 14.56
C GLY A 115 -3.17 -23.37 15.80
N ASP A 116 -1.98 -23.93 16.06
CA ASP A 116 -1.14 -23.52 17.20
C ASP A 116 -0.47 -22.14 16.98
N THR A 117 0.05 -21.58 18.09
CA THR A 117 0.76 -20.31 18.14
C THR A 117 2.20 -20.51 18.60
N ILE A 118 3.15 -19.88 17.93
CA ILE A 118 4.58 -19.85 18.24
C ILE A 118 4.94 -18.44 18.71
N LYS A 119 5.19 -18.29 20.01
CA LYS A 119 5.67 -17.05 20.64
C LYS A 119 7.18 -16.93 20.52
N LEU A 120 7.62 -15.77 20.03
CA LEU A 120 9.02 -15.44 19.83
C LEU A 120 9.51 -14.48 20.92
N MET A 121 10.63 -14.82 21.55
CA MET A 121 11.36 -13.93 22.47
C MET A 121 12.28 -12.97 21.69
N SER A 122 12.83 -11.97 22.37
CA SER A 122 13.73 -11.01 21.72
C SER A 122 15.05 -11.67 21.29
N GLY A 123 15.55 -11.29 20.12
CA GLY A 123 16.81 -11.78 19.58
C GLY A 123 16.79 -11.93 18.07
N ASN A 124 17.95 -12.23 17.48
CA ASN A 124 18.08 -12.43 16.04
C ASN A 124 17.86 -13.92 15.69
N TYR A 125 16.93 -14.19 14.77
CA TYR A 125 16.61 -15.54 14.28
C TYR A 125 17.25 -15.88 12.92
N GLY A 126 17.91 -14.90 12.27
CA GLY A 126 18.46 -15.04 10.92
C GLY A 126 17.39 -15.02 9.84
N ASP A 127 17.66 -15.69 8.72
CA ASP A 127 16.72 -15.84 7.61
C ASP A 127 15.65 -16.89 7.93
N ILE A 128 14.38 -16.52 7.79
CA ILE A 128 13.24 -17.41 7.97
C ILE A 128 12.70 -17.81 6.59
N ILE A 129 12.58 -19.12 6.36
CA ILE A 129 12.14 -19.67 5.05
C ILE A 129 11.02 -20.71 5.27
N ILE A 130 9.89 -20.51 4.60
CA ILE A 130 8.72 -21.39 4.58
C ILE A 130 8.48 -21.92 3.15
N GLY A 131 8.36 -23.24 2.97
CA GLY A 131 7.91 -23.96 1.76
C GLY A 131 8.79 -23.90 0.50
N ASP A 132 10.09 -23.68 0.66
CA ASP A 132 11.09 -23.66 -0.43
C ASP A 132 11.43 -25.08 -1.00
N TYR A 133 12.22 -25.15 -2.07
CA TYR A 133 12.75 -26.39 -2.69
C TYR A 133 11.69 -27.40 -3.21
N ASN A 134 10.65 -26.91 -3.88
CA ASN A 134 9.52 -27.72 -4.38
C ASN A 134 8.77 -28.51 -3.29
N GLN A 135 8.81 -28.05 -2.04
CA GLN A 135 8.13 -28.67 -0.91
C GLN A 135 6.97 -27.80 -0.44
N GLN A 136 5.73 -28.26 -0.70
CA GLN A 136 4.57 -27.55 -0.20
C GLN A 136 4.39 -27.77 1.30
N ILE A 137 4.08 -26.70 2.05
CA ILE A 137 3.64 -26.79 3.45
C ILE A 137 2.15 -26.44 3.49
N VAL A 138 1.30 -27.45 3.70
CA VAL A 138 -0.16 -27.27 3.70
C VAL A 138 -0.72 -27.41 5.12
N ASN A 139 -1.41 -26.37 5.57
CA ASN A 139 -1.95 -26.22 6.91
C ASN A 139 -3.48 -26.39 6.90
N SER A 140 -4.01 -27.24 7.78
CA SER A 140 -5.46 -27.42 7.95
C SER A 140 -6.14 -26.27 8.72
N SER A 141 -5.35 -25.46 9.44
CA SER A 141 -5.76 -24.24 10.14
C SER A 141 -4.55 -23.31 10.27
N PHE A 142 -4.75 -22.02 10.49
CA PHE A 142 -3.67 -21.03 10.52
C PHE A 142 -2.60 -21.35 11.57
N VAL A 143 -1.31 -21.36 11.18
CA VAL A 143 -0.19 -21.35 12.13
C VAL A 143 0.17 -19.90 12.41
N THR A 144 0.15 -19.51 13.68
CA THR A 144 0.51 -18.15 14.11
C THR A 144 1.94 -18.10 14.62
N VAL A 145 2.75 -17.20 14.09
CA VAL A 145 4.11 -16.88 14.55
C VAL A 145 4.11 -15.42 15.00
N GLU A 146 4.33 -15.15 16.28
CA GLU A 146 4.19 -13.79 16.79
C GLU A 146 5.17 -13.45 17.91
N ALA A 147 5.48 -12.16 18.06
CA ALA A 147 6.22 -11.67 19.20
C ALA A 147 5.49 -12.01 20.51
N ALA A 148 6.24 -12.47 21.52
CA ALA A 148 5.73 -12.48 22.88
C ALA A 148 5.54 -11.03 23.39
N PRO A 149 4.62 -10.78 24.34
CA PRO A 149 4.37 -9.42 24.84
C PRO A 149 5.64 -8.71 25.32
N GLY A 150 5.90 -7.52 24.75
CA GLY A 150 7.09 -6.72 25.07
C GLY A 150 8.42 -7.29 24.55
N GLN A 151 8.40 -8.23 23.60
CA GLN A 151 9.59 -8.77 22.95
C GLN A 151 9.74 -8.22 21.53
N THR A 152 10.99 -8.17 21.03
CA THR A 152 11.33 -7.73 19.68
C THR A 152 12.15 -8.82 18.98
N PRO A 153 11.50 -9.83 18.40
CA PRO A 153 12.17 -10.81 17.54
C PRO A 153 12.58 -10.14 16.23
N VAL A 154 13.82 -10.37 15.79
CA VAL A 154 14.38 -9.81 14.56
C VAL A 154 14.73 -10.95 13.59
N PHE A 155 14.22 -10.85 12.37
CA PHE A 155 14.59 -11.69 11.24
C PHE A 155 15.51 -10.90 10.30
N SER A 156 16.48 -11.57 9.67
CA SER A 156 17.28 -10.96 8.60
C SER A 156 16.44 -10.82 7.32
N THR A 157 15.68 -11.87 7.00
CA THR A 157 14.68 -11.89 5.93
C THR A 157 13.52 -12.81 6.31
N LEU A 158 12.36 -12.63 5.68
CA LEU A 158 11.21 -13.52 5.76
C LEU A 158 10.78 -13.94 4.35
N TYR A 159 11.02 -15.20 4.00
CA TYR A 159 10.64 -15.76 2.70
C TYR A 159 9.55 -16.83 2.88
N ILE A 160 8.39 -16.59 2.28
CA ILE A 160 7.22 -17.46 2.37
C ILE A 160 6.83 -17.88 0.96
N ARG A 161 6.87 -19.18 0.67
CA ARG A 161 6.43 -19.71 -0.62
C ARG A 161 5.80 -21.08 -0.53
N SER A 162 4.99 -21.42 -1.55
CA SER A 162 4.34 -22.70 -1.74
C SER A 162 3.72 -23.25 -0.46
N THR A 163 2.90 -22.43 0.18
CA THR A 163 2.33 -22.73 1.49
C THR A 163 1.03 -21.97 1.72
N ASP A 164 0.26 -22.38 2.71
CA ASP A 164 -0.97 -21.70 3.07
C ASP A 164 -1.17 -21.45 4.57
N LYS A 165 -2.08 -20.53 4.88
CA LYS A 165 -2.62 -20.25 6.22
C LYS A 165 -1.53 -19.95 7.25
N TRP A 166 -0.83 -18.84 7.05
CA TRP A 166 0.18 -18.32 7.99
C TRP A 166 -0.23 -16.97 8.55
N VAL A 167 0.05 -16.74 9.84
CA VAL A 167 0.00 -15.42 10.45
C VAL A 167 1.38 -15.08 11.00
N PHE A 168 1.95 -13.95 10.60
CA PHE A 168 3.12 -13.35 11.24
C PHE A 168 2.73 -12.04 11.91
N LYS A 169 3.06 -11.87 13.20
CA LYS A 169 2.62 -10.71 13.98
C LYS A 169 3.68 -10.11 14.90
N GLY A 170 3.84 -8.79 14.86
CA GLY A 170 4.76 -8.09 15.77
C GLY A 170 6.25 -8.35 15.54
N VAL A 171 6.61 -8.97 14.41
CA VAL A 171 8.01 -9.31 14.09
C VAL A 171 8.70 -8.16 13.37
N LYS A 172 10.00 -8.01 13.62
CA LYS A 172 10.85 -7.08 12.89
C LYS A 172 11.68 -7.85 11.85
N VAL A 173 11.81 -7.28 10.65
CA VAL A 173 12.61 -7.83 9.55
C VAL A 173 13.58 -6.75 9.10
N GLN A 174 14.87 -6.94 9.36
CA GLN A 174 15.89 -5.93 9.11
C GLN A 174 17.21 -6.55 8.67
N SER A 175 17.78 -6.03 7.58
CA SER A 175 19.07 -6.45 7.06
C SER A 175 19.60 -5.46 6.01
N THR A 176 20.91 -5.32 5.88
CA THR A 176 21.58 -4.74 4.70
C THR A 176 22.27 -5.82 3.83
N PHE A 177 22.11 -7.10 4.20
CA PHE A 177 22.73 -8.22 3.49
C PHE A 177 22.05 -8.51 2.15
N GLY A 178 22.84 -8.92 1.15
CA GLY A 178 22.34 -9.34 -0.16
C GLY A 178 22.20 -8.23 -1.21
N THR A 179 22.70 -7.02 -0.97
CA THR A 179 22.67 -5.89 -1.92
C THR A 179 23.75 -5.93 -3.00
N SER A 180 24.89 -6.58 -2.73
CA SER A 180 26.09 -6.52 -3.59
C SER A 180 25.96 -7.11 -5.01
N ASN A 181 24.84 -7.75 -5.34
CA ASN A 181 24.71 -8.60 -6.52
C ASN A 181 23.68 -8.09 -7.55
N ASN A 182 23.19 -6.86 -7.42
CA ASN A 182 22.21 -6.24 -8.33
C ASN A 182 20.90 -7.05 -8.54
N THR A 183 20.60 -7.99 -7.64
CA THR A 183 19.34 -8.74 -7.66
C THR A 183 18.30 -8.05 -6.79
N HIS A 184 17.66 -7.02 -7.35
CA HIS A 184 16.39 -6.39 -6.93
C HIS A 184 15.19 -7.36 -6.82
N VAL A 185 15.44 -8.66 -6.78
CA VAL A 185 14.44 -9.72 -7.02
C VAL A 185 13.86 -10.26 -5.70
N ARG A 186 14.29 -9.72 -4.54
CA ARG A 186 13.87 -10.19 -3.20
C ARG A 186 13.89 -9.05 -2.18
N GLY A 187 12.71 -8.64 -1.75
CA GLY A 187 12.55 -7.75 -0.61
C GLY A 187 12.87 -8.43 0.73
N LEU A 188 12.96 -7.63 1.80
CA LEU A 188 13.17 -8.11 3.18
C LEU A 188 12.09 -9.12 3.58
N VAL A 189 10.84 -8.84 3.22
CA VAL A 189 9.75 -9.82 3.23
C VAL A 189 9.40 -10.15 1.78
N THR A 190 9.40 -11.44 1.43
CA THR A 190 9.01 -11.91 0.10
C THR A 190 7.98 -13.03 0.20
N ILE A 191 6.84 -12.86 -0.47
CA ILE A 191 5.78 -13.86 -0.64
C ILE A 191 5.75 -14.27 -2.11
N SER A 192 5.93 -15.55 -2.43
CA SER A 192 5.91 -16.02 -3.82
C SER A 192 5.39 -17.45 -3.95
N ASP A 193 5.21 -17.97 -5.16
CA ASP A 193 4.88 -19.39 -5.38
C ASP A 193 5.95 -20.12 -6.23
N GLN A 194 5.64 -21.34 -6.67
CA GLN A 194 6.47 -22.16 -7.56
C GLN A 194 5.64 -22.76 -8.72
N GLY A 195 4.64 -22.02 -9.22
CA GLY A 195 3.68 -22.51 -10.21
C GLY A 195 2.38 -23.04 -9.61
N ALA A 196 1.40 -23.31 -10.46
CA ALA A 196 0.06 -23.80 -10.08
C ALA A 196 0.04 -25.12 -9.28
N SER A 197 1.09 -25.95 -9.36
CA SER A 197 1.24 -27.16 -8.55
C SER A 197 1.74 -26.88 -7.12
N LEU A 198 2.22 -25.67 -6.85
CA LEU A 198 2.86 -25.25 -5.61
C LEU A 198 2.49 -23.78 -5.26
N PRO A 199 1.18 -23.43 -5.19
CA PRO A 199 0.68 -22.08 -4.97
C PRO A 199 0.91 -21.59 -3.53
N THR A 200 0.75 -20.29 -3.33
CA THR A 200 0.78 -19.63 -2.01
C THR A 200 -0.53 -18.91 -1.75
N THR A 201 -1.17 -19.16 -0.60
CA THR A 201 -2.47 -18.54 -0.27
C THR A 201 -2.64 -18.25 1.22
N ASP A 202 -3.50 -17.29 1.56
CA ASP A 202 -3.93 -17.02 2.94
C ASP A 202 -2.75 -16.69 3.87
N ILE A 203 -1.96 -15.68 3.50
CA ILE A 203 -0.80 -15.22 4.27
C ILE A 203 -1.12 -13.86 4.90
N ILE A 204 -1.07 -13.79 6.23
CA ILE A 204 -1.44 -12.60 7.01
C ILE A 204 -0.21 -12.08 7.74
N LEU A 205 0.11 -10.81 7.51
CA LEU A 205 1.20 -10.07 8.13
C LEU A 205 0.57 -8.90 8.90
N GLU A 206 0.64 -8.89 10.23
CA GLU A 206 0.04 -7.82 11.06
C GLU A 206 1.09 -7.17 11.97
N ASN A 207 1.18 -5.83 11.94
CA ASN A 207 2.06 -5.08 12.82
C ASN A 207 3.54 -5.52 12.70
N LEU A 208 4.02 -5.65 11.46
CA LEU A 208 5.44 -5.86 11.16
C LEU A 208 6.21 -4.54 11.20
N GLN A 209 7.52 -4.66 11.43
CA GLN A 209 8.51 -3.59 11.25
C GLN A 209 9.50 -4.05 10.19
N ILE A 210 9.61 -3.36 9.06
CA ILE A 210 10.42 -3.77 7.91
C ILE A 210 11.36 -2.62 7.53
N SER A 211 12.68 -2.82 7.56
CA SER A 211 13.65 -1.77 7.21
C SER A 211 15.03 -2.28 6.81
N SER A 212 15.77 -1.52 6.00
CA SER A 212 17.18 -1.86 5.75
C SER A 212 18.01 -1.63 7.02
N ALA A 213 17.75 -0.50 7.69
CA ALA A 213 18.39 -0.11 8.94
C ALA A 213 17.42 0.66 9.86
N ASP A 214 17.65 0.58 11.17
CA ASP A 214 16.94 1.42 12.16
C ASP A 214 17.26 2.90 12.01
N ASN A 215 18.49 3.21 11.59
CA ASN A 215 18.94 4.58 11.38
C ASN A 215 19.76 4.66 10.09
N THR A 216 19.41 5.62 9.23
CA THR A 216 20.06 5.98 7.97
C THR A 216 20.61 7.41 7.98
N ASP A 217 20.66 8.06 9.16
CA ASP A 217 21.30 9.36 9.40
C ASP A 217 22.71 9.39 8.81
N GLY A 218 22.94 10.29 7.85
CA GLY A 218 24.23 10.47 7.21
C GLY A 218 24.58 9.48 6.11
N TRP A 219 23.70 8.54 5.75
CA TRP A 219 23.88 7.70 4.56
C TRP A 219 24.05 8.56 3.30
N THR A 220 25.06 8.26 2.49
CA THR A 220 25.19 8.84 1.16
C THR A 220 24.23 8.18 0.16
N LYS A 221 24.00 8.81 -0.99
CA LYS A 221 23.20 8.21 -2.08
C LYS A 221 23.74 6.85 -2.52
N GLU A 222 25.06 6.70 -2.56
CA GLU A 222 25.75 5.45 -2.87
C GLU A 222 25.49 4.37 -1.81
N GLU A 223 25.34 4.74 -0.53
CA GLU A 223 24.96 3.81 0.54
C GLU A 223 23.48 3.43 0.45
N TRP A 224 22.57 4.34 0.09
CA TRP A 224 21.19 3.98 -0.22
C TRP A 224 21.08 2.98 -1.38
N ILE A 225 21.81 3.23 -2.48
CA ILE A 225 21.84 2.31 -3.64
C ILE A 225 22.51 0.97 -3.27
N GLY A 226 23.58 1.00 -2.48
CA GLY A 226 24.44 -0.15 -2.17
C GLY A 226 24.08 -0.95 -0.91
N GLN A 227 23.24 -0.43 -0.03
CA GLN A 227 22.83 -1.04 1.25
C GLN A 227 21.31 -1.03 1.48
N GLY A 228 20.57 -0.15 0.79
CA GLY A 228 19.11 -0.15 0.79
C GLY A 228 18.54 -1.45 0.24
N ARG A 229 17.51 -1.95 0.91
CA ARG A 229 16.74 -3.14 0.55
C ARG A 229 15.34 -2.73 0.11
N ASP A 230 14.72 -3.55 -0.71
CA ASP A 230 13.29 -3.44 -0.99
C ASP A 230 12.50 -3.98 0.22
N GLY A 231 11.39 -3.33 0.57
CA GLY A 231 10.62 -3.63 1.78
C GLY A 231 9.86 -4.96 1.69
N PHE A 232 8.72 -4.93 0.99
CA PHE A 232 7.83 -6.08 0.84
C PHE A 232 7.62 -6.44 -0.64
N HIS A 233 7.70 -7.73 -0.97
CA HIS A 233 7.54 -8.21 -2.34
C HIS A 233 6.57 -9.39 -2.38
N GLU A 234 5.33 -9.16 -2.82
CA GLU A 234 4.41 -10.22 -3.24
C GLU A 234 4.58 -10.47 -4.73
N TRP A 235 4.91 -11.69 -5.14
CA TRP A 235 5.10 -12.06 -6.54
C TRP A 235 4.62 -13.47 -6.87
N GLY A 236 3.51 -13.58 -7.60
CA GLY A 236 3.08 -14.87 -8.12
C GLY A 236 3.63 -15.24 -9.48
N THR A 237 3.72 -16.53 -9.80
CA THR A 237 3.89 -16.96 -11.19
C THR A 237 2.59 -16.79 -11.97
N PRO A 238 2.62 -16.33 -13.23
CA PRO A 238 1.40 -16.10 -14.00
C PRO A 238 0.67 -17.42 -14.29
N GLY A 239 -0.63 -17.46 -14.02
CA GLY A 239 -1.52 -18.60 -14.31
C GLY A 239 -1.91 -18.71 -15.78
N ASP A 240 -2.76 -19.69 -16.09
CA ASP A 240 -3.25 -20.02 -17.43
C ASP A 240 -4.57 -19.30 -17.82
N GLY A 241 -5.11 -18.47 -16.93
CA GLY A 241 -6.26 -17.61 -17.21
C GLY A 241 -5.96 -16.48 -18.21
N THR A 242 -7.00 -15.87 -18.78
CA THR A 242 -6.90 -14.81 -19.81
C THR A 242 -6.10 -13.58 -19.37
N ASN A 243 -5.89 -13.40 -18.06
CA ASN A 243 -5.20 -12.26 -17.46
C ASN A 243 -3.98 -12.72 -16.64
N GLY A 244 -3.47 -13.93 -16.88
CA GLY A 244 -2.27 -14.46 -16.21
C GLY A 244 -2.40 -14.64 -14.70
N GLU A 245 -3.61 -14.93 -14.17
CA GLU A 245 -3.93 -14.94 -12.74
C GLU A 245 -2.82 -15.55 -11.86
N PRO A 246 -2.13 -14.74 -11.02
CA PRO A 246 -0.98 -15.23 -10.27
C PRO A 246 -1.31 -16.35 -9.28
N ASN A 247 -0.45 -17.36 -9.18
CA ASN A 247 -0.59 -18.49 -8.25
C ASN A 247 -0.24 -18.14 -6.78
N THR A 248 -0.02 -16.86 -6.50
CA THR A 248 0.06 -16.26 -5.16
C THR A 248 -1.18 -15.38 -4.98
N THR A 249 -1.96 -15.66 -3.94
CA THR A 249 -3.25 -15.02 -3.71
C THR A 249 -3.55 -14.84 -2.22
N CYS A 250 -4.53 -14.00 -1.88
CA CYS A 250 -5.02 -13.85 -0.49
C CYS A 250 -3.90 -13.49 0.50
N VAL A 251 -3.02 -12.56 0.11
CA VAL A 251 -1.98 -12.00 0.97
C VAL A 251 -2.51 -10.70 1.60
N SER A 252 -2.27 -10.52 2.89
CA SER A 252 -2.74 -9.35 3.63
C SER A 252 -1.64 -8.82 4.53
N ILE A 253 -1.22 -7.58 4.31
CA ILE A 253 -0.27 -6.86 5.17
C ILE A 253 -0.96 -5.65 5.77
N THR A 254 -1.03 -5.61 7.10
CA THR A 254 -1.77 -4.56 7.81
C THR A 254 -1.02 -4.02 9.02
N LYS A 255 -1.29 -2.75 9.36
CA LYS A 255 -0.80 -2.05 10.58
C LYS A 255 0.73 -2.06 10.71
N SER A 256 1.44 -2.25 9.60
CA SER A 256 2.88 -2.47 9.56
C SER A 256 3.60 -1.20 9.14
N ARG A 257 4.86 -1.05 9.55
CA ARG A 257 5.72 0.06 9.14
C ARG A 257 6.86 -0.45 8.27
N ILE A 258 7.04 0.17 7.11
CA ILE A 258 8.11 -0.12 6.15
C ILE A 258 8.93 1.17 6.03
N TRP A 259 10.22 1.15 6.41
CA TRP A 259 11.00 2.39 6.39
C TRP A 259 12.46 2.20 6.03
N SER A 260 13.09 3.26 5.54
CA SER A 260 14.50 3.22 5.13
C SER A 260 14.77 2.06 4.17
N VAL A 261 14.06 2.09 3.05
CA VAL A 261 14.05 1.08 1.98
C VAL A 261 14.37 1.73 0.63
N ARG A 262 14.74 0.93 -0.35
CA ARG A 262 14.89 1.40 -1.73
C ARG A 262 13.52 1.44 -2.41
N TRP A 263 12.97 0.28 -2.78
CA TRP A 263 11.55 0.12 -3.14
C TRP A 263 10.71 -0.19 -1.90
N GLY A 264 9.52 0.40 -1.80
CA GLY A 264 8.62 0.16 -0.68
C GLY A 264 7.95 -1.22 -0.71
N VAL A 265 7.04 -1.41 -1.67
CA VAL A 265 6.09 -2.53 -1.73
C VAL A 265 5.86 -2.94 -3.18
N HIS A 266 5.83 -4.24 -3.50
CA HIS A 266 5.24 -4.75 -4.73
C HIS A 266 4.03 -5.66 -4.41
N LEU A 267 2.87 -5.38 -5.02
CA LEU A 267 1.64 -6.18 -4.92
C LEU A 267 1.33 -6.86 -6.27
N MET A 268 1.94 -8.03 -6.49
CA MET A 268 1.86 -8.79 -7.75
C MET A 268 1.21 -10.18 -7.55
N GLY A 269 0.32 -10.28 -6.56
CA GLY A 269 -0.56 -11.42 -6.32
C GLY A 269 -2.03 -10.99 -6.31
N ASN A 270 -2.93 -11.95 -6.50
CA ASN A 270 -4.37 -11.67 -6.55
C ASN A 270 -4.98 -11.56 -5.13
N ASN A 271 -6.11 -10.87 -5.00
CA ASN A 271 -6.88 -10.79 -3.76
C ASN A 271 -6.05 -10.23 -2.58
N SER A 272 -5.25 -9.19 -2.85
CA SER A 272 -4.30 -8.64 -1.89
C SER A 272 -4.86 -7.45 -1.10
N LEU A 273 -4.58 -7.42 0.21
CA LEU A 273 -4.92 -6.30 1.10
C LEU A 273 -3.67 -5.64 1.64
N PHE A 274 -3.45 -4.38 1.30
CA PHE A 274 -2.43 -3.52 1.87
C PHE A 274 -3.13 -2.39 2.63
N SER A 275 -3.19 -2.47 3.97
CA SER A 275 -4.03 -1.53 4.74
C SER A 275 -3.53 -1.08 6.11
N HIS A 276 -3.75 0.19 6.44
CA HIS A 276 -3.30 0.82 7.69
C HIS A 276 -1.77 0.76 7.89
N ASN A 277 -1.00 0.65 6.81
CA ASN A 277 0.47 0.62 6.86
C ASN A 277 1.07 2.02 6.75
N GLU A 278 2.30 2.17 7.22
CA GLU A 278 3.12 3.39 7.10
C GLU A 278 4.36 3.06 6.24
N ILE A 279 4.63 3.88 5.22
CA ILE A 279 5.84 3.80 4.39
C ILE A 279 6.57 5.14 4.44
N ASP A 280 7.81 5.14 4.95
CA ASP A 280 8.62 6.35 5.11
C ASP A 280 10.10 6.18 4.75
N HIS A 281 10.75 7.24 4.25
CA HIS A 281 12.16 7.18 3.82
C HIS A 281 12.40 6.07 2.78
N PHE A 282 11.73 6.21 1.64
CA PHE A 282 11.84 5.32 0.47
C PHE A 282 12.46 6.06 -0.72
N GLY A 283 13.22 5.36 -1.56
CA GLY A 283 14.03 5.98 -2.63
C GLY A 283 13.45 5.88 -4.03
N ASP A 284 12.83 4.76 -4.35
CA ASP A 284 12.12 4.50 -5.60
C ASP A 284 10.59 4.58 -5.33
N ASP A 285 9.75 3.71 -5.90
CA ASP A 285 8.31 3.76 -5.64
C ASP A 285 7.94 3.34 -4.20
N GLY A 286 6.95 4.02 -3.63
CA GLY A 286 6.37 3.64 -2.35
C GLY A 286 5.58 2.34 -2.45
N LEU A 287 4.88 2.12 -3.56
CA LEU A 287 4.14 0.91 -3.85
C LEU A 287 3.96 0.69 -5.35
N ASP A 288 4.23 -0.51 -5.83
CA ASP A 288 3.79 -1.02 -7.12
C ASP A 288 2.61 -1.98 -6.98
N TYR A 289 1.70 -1.96 -7.96
CA TYR A 289 0.60 -2.92 -8.05
C TYR A 289 0.41 -3.44 -9.48
N GLY A 290 0.19 -4.75 -9.64
CA GLY A 290 0.15 -5.40 -10.96
C GLY A 290 -0.51 -6.78 -10.91
N ALA A 291 -1.72 -6.84 -10.35
CA ALA A 291 -2.56 -8.03 -10.27
C ALA A 291 -4.04 -7.64 -10.11
N ASN A 292 -4.94 -8.61 -9.96
CA ASN A 292 -6.38 -8.38 -9.83
C ASN A 292 -6.84 -8.40 -8.37
N ASN A 293 -7.99 -7.78 -8.09
CA ASN A 293 -8.63 -7.83 -6.77
C ASN A 293 -7.73 -7.26 -5.67
N ILE A 294 -7.20 -6.05 -5.87
CA ILE A 294 -6.27 -5.39 -4.93
C ILE A 294 -7.02 -4.34 -4.11
N SER A 295 -6.74 -4.26 -2.81
CA SER A 295 -7.21 -3.18 -1.93
C SER A 295 -6.04 -2.51 -1.20
N ILE A 296 -5.73 -1.27 -1.61
CA ILE A 296 -4.73 -0.39 -1.01
C ILE A 296 -5.50 0.68 -0.22
N THR A 297 -5.67 0.52 1.09
CA THR A 297 -6.54 1.44 1.86
C THR A 297 -6.01 1.90 3.21
N HIS A 298 -6.26 3.16 3.57
CA HIS A 298 -5.90 3.74 4.87
C HIS A 298 -4.38 3.78 5.17
N ASN A 299 -3.53 3.72 4.15
CA ASN A 299 -2.08 3.75 4.32
C ASN A 299 -1.53 5.18 4.36
N TYR A 300 -0.35 5.34 4.95
CA TYR A 300 0.36 6.61 5.05
C TYR A 300 1.72 6.51 4.35
N PHE A 301 1.97 7.39 3.37
CA PHE A 301 3.22 7.44 2.60
C PHE A 301 3.88 8.80 2.79
N HIS A 302 5.16 8.85 3.14
CA HIS A 302 5.86 10.14 3.27
C HIS A 302 7.39 10.07 3.13
N ASP A 303 7.99 11.25 2.95
CA ASP A 303 9.44 11.47 3.05
C ASP A 303 10.26 10.64 2.05
N ASN A 304 10.02 10.86 0.75
CA ASN A 304 10.71 10.15 -0.32
C ASN A 304 12.06 10.81 -0.71
N LEU A 305 13.00 10.00 -1.22
CA LEU A 305 14.41 10.35 -1.36
C LEU A 305 14.89 10.30 -2.83
N ASP A 306 15.73 11.25 -3.23
CA ASP A 306 16.44 11.27 -4.51
C ASP A 306 17.71 10.43 -4.38
N LEU A 307 17.67 9.17 -4.84
CA LEU A 307 18.86 8.32 -4.82
C LEU A 307 19.87 8.66 -5.92
N GLY A 308 19.50 9.47 -6.92
CA GLY A 308 20.39 9.91 -8.00
C GLY A 308 20.75 8.83 -9.03
N ASP A 309 20.06 7.69 -9.03
CA ASP A 309 20.19 6.61 -10.02
C ASP A 309 19.34 6.84 -11.30
N GLY A 310 18.43 7.83 -11.27
CA GLY A 310 17.64 8.26 -12.41
C GLY A 310 16.22 7.70 -12.47
N ASN A 311 15.83 6.90 -11.47
CA ASN A 311 14.45 6.50 -11.27
C ASN A 311 13.59 7.71 -10.84
N HIS A 312 12.27 7.60 -11.03
CA HIS A 312 11.29 8.50 -10.43
C HIS A 312 10.48 7.74 -9.38
N PRO A 313 10.08 8.39 -8.28
CA PRO A 313 9.25 7.77 -7.26
C PRO A 313 7.80 8.21 -7.36
N ASP A 314 6.93 7.23 -7.17
CA ASP A 314 5.47 7.33 -7.13
C ASP A 314 4.94 6.88 -5.76
N VAL A 315 3.76 7.38 -5.36
CA VAL A 315 3.08 6.88 -4.14
C VAL A 315 2.55 5.48 -4.37
N ALA A 316 1.89 5.27 -5.52
CA ALA A 316 1.39 3.98 -5.95
C ALA A 316 1.33 3.91 -7.50
N GLN A 317 2.22 3.14 -8.12
CA GLN A 317 2.30 3.00 -9.58
C GLN A 317 1.77 1.63 -10.06
N GLY A 318 0.96 1.66 -11.13
CA GLY A 318 0.42 0.49 -11.80
C GLY A 318 1.44 -0.09 -12.78
N GLN A 319 1.96 -1.28 -12.46
CA GLN A 319 3.03 -1.96 -13.19
C GLN A 319 2.53 -3.10 -14.08
N ASN A 320 3.42 -3.60 -14.93
CA ASN A 320 3.18 -4.74 -15.82
C ASN A 320 2.73 -6.03 -15.10
N GLY A 321 3.18 -6.25 -13.86
CA GLY A 321 2.92 -7.47 -13.09
C GLY A 321 3.49 -8.75 -13.72
N PRO A 322 3.08 -9.94 -13.22
CA PRO A 322 3.48 -11.22 -13.78
C PRO A 322 2.75 -11.46 -15.11
N LEU A 323 3.50 -11.56 -16.21
CA LEU A 323 2.94 -11.71 -17.56
C LEU A 323 3.22 -13.11 -18.13
N LEU A 324 2.19 -13.83 -18.56
CA LEU A 324 2.33 -15.15 -19.16
C LEU A 324 3.05 -15.04 -20.53
N LYS A 325 3.99 -15.94 -20.79
CA LYS A 325 4.80 -15.92 -22.03
C LYS A 325 3.91 -15.97 -23.29
N GLY A 326 3.94 -14.90 -24.09
CA GLY A 326 3.19 -14.79 -25.34
C GLY A 326 1.89 -14.00 -25.22
N VAL A 327 1.47 -13.64 -24.00
CA VAL A 327 0.45 -12.61 -23.77
C VAL A 327 1.12 -11.24 -23.97
N PRO A 328 0.51 -10.28 -24.70
CA PRO A 328 1.16 -9.02 -25.04
C PRO A 328 1.19 -8.01 -23.88
N TYR A 329 0.16 -8.01 -23.04
CA TYR A 329 0.02 -7.19 -21.82
C TYR A 329 -1.07 -7.79 -20.93
N ASN A 330 -1.10 -7.39 -19.66
CA ASN A 330 -2.11 -7.83 -18.70
C ASN A 330 -3.36 -6.95 -18.73
N HIS A 331 -4.51 -7.56 -18.46
CA HIS A 331 -5.79 -6.88 -18.24
C HIS A 331 -6.12 -7.00 -16.74
N PHE A 332 -5.91 -5.94 -15.96
CA PHE A 332 -6.14 -5.94 -14.53
C PHE A 332 -7.53 -5.44 -14.17
N SER A 333 -8.07 -5.96 -13.07
CA SER A 333 -9.44 -5.65 -12.66
C SER A 333 -9.65 -5.59 -11.15
N ASN A 334 -10.66 -4.82 -10.74
CA ASN A 334 -11.14 -4.70 -9.36
C ASN A 334 -10.05 -4.15 -8.41
N ILE A 335 -9.57 -2.93 -8.70
CA ILE A 335 -8.56 -2.24 -7.89
C ILE A 335 -9.25 -1.18 -7.05
N LEU A 336 -9.12 -1.27 -5.72
CA LEU A 336 -9.61 -0.28 -4.76
C LEU A 336 -8.43 0.46 -4.12
N ILE A 337 -8.38 1.77 -4.30
CA ILE A 337 -7.38 2.64 -3.68
C ILE A 337 -8.15 3.70 -2.88
N ASP A 338 -8.32 3.48 -1.58
CA ASP A 338 -9.24 4.28 -0.74
C ASP A 338 -8.61 4.86 0.54
N SER A 339 -8.91 6.12 0.83
CA SER A 339 -8.60 6.76 2.11
C SER A 339 -7.10 6.76 2.50
N ASN A 340 -6.19 6.67 1.52
CA ASN A 340 -4.76 6.77 1.76
C ASN A 340 -4.32 8.24 1.91
N LEU A 341 -3.29 8.47 2.71
CA LEU A 341 -2.64 9.76 2.90
C LEU A 341 -1.21 9.69 2.34
N ALA A 342 -0.86 10.59 1.42
CA ALA A 342 0.49 10.75 0.94
C ALA A 342 0.96 12.18 1.13
N ILE A 343 2.15 12.36 1.71
CA ILE A 343 2.78 13.66 1.93
C ILE A 343 4.25 13.56 1.55
N ARG A 344 4.63 14.10 0.39
CA ARG A 344 6.01 14.05 -0.15
C ARG A 344 7.11 14.28 0.90
N GLN A 345 6.93 15.28 1.75
CA GLN A 345 7.90 15.63 2.78
C GLN A 345 7.20 16.11 4.05
N THR A 346 7.58 15.51 5.19
CA THR A 346 7.16 15.85 6.54
C THR A 346 8.35 16.21 7.45
N ASP A 347 9.56 15.75 7.13
CA ASP A 347 10.78 16.28 7.77
C ASP A 347 11.38 17.44 6.95
N PRO A 348 11.44 18.68 7.47
CA PRO A 348 12.17 19.78 6.81
C PRO A 348 13.69 19.54 6.66
N LYS A 349 14.24 18.51 7.32
CA LYS A 349 15.65 18.10 7.21
C LYS A 349 15.88 16.84 6.36
N LEU A 350 14.84 16.30 5.73
CA LEU A 350 14.88 15.12 4.86
C LEU A 350 16.12 15.17 3.94
N PRO A 351 17.06 14.21 4.03
CA PRO A 351 18.18 14.14 3.10
C PRO A 351 17.67 13.89 1.68
N PHE A 352 18.35 14.45 0.68
CA PHE A 352 18.04 14.25 -0.74
C PHE A 352 16.54 14.42 -1.09
N PRO A 353 15.87 15.54 -0.75
CA PRO A 353 14.43 15.67 -0.98
C PRO A 353 14.12 15.67 -2.48
N PHE A 354 13.27 14.75 -2.94
CA PHE A 354 12.89 14.64 -4.36
C PHE A 354 11.45 15.07 -4.62
N TYR A 355 11.05 15.09 -5.90
CA TYR A 355 9.63 15.10 -6.24
C TYR A 355 9.04 13.71 -5.99
N LEU A 356 7.71 13.64 -5.90
CA LEU A 356 6.95 12.39 -5.74
C LEU A 356 5.70 12.51 -6.59
N GLN A 357 5.49 11.59 -7.52
CA GLN A 357 4.23 11.43 -8.22
C GLN A 357 3.23 10.65 -7.34
N GLY A 358 1.95 10.65 -7.72
CA GLY A 358 0.86 10.23 -6.87
C GLY A 358 0.44 8.78 -7.09
N ILE A 359 -0.85 8.60 -7.37
CA ILE A 359 -1.44 7.28 -7.67
C ILE A 359 -1.68 7.20 -9.17
N ASP A 360 -1.02 6.30 -9.88
CA ASP A 360 -1.22 6.20 -11.32
C ASP A 360 -0.96 4.83 -11.94
N ALA A 361 -1.17 4.75 -13.26
CA ALA A 361 -0.78 3.65 -14.13
C ALA A 361 -0.59 4.14 -15.58
N PHE A 362 0.58 3.87 -16.17
CA PHE A 362 0.96 4.26 -17.54
C PHE A 362 0.99 3.12 -18.55
N ASP A 363 0.99 1.87 -18.06
CA ASP A 363 1.08 0.63 -18.81
C ASP A 363 -0.15 -0.26 -18.55
N MET A 364 -0.35 -1.31 -19.36
CA MET A 364 -1.43 -2.33 -19.24
C MET A 364 -2.86 -1.79 -19.46
N GLU A 365 -3.88 -2.62 -19.22
CA GLU A 365 -5.30 -2.23 -19.26
C GLU A 365 -5.96 -2.44 -17.89
N TRP A 366 -6.83 -1.53 -17.48
CA TRP A 366 -7.39 -1.47 -16.13
C TRP A 366 -8.92 -1.37 -16.15
N THR A 367 -9.62 -2.29 -15.49
CA THR A 367 -11.10 -2.30 -15.44
C THR A 367 -11.62 -2.26 -14.00
N ASN A 368 -12.67 -1.48 -13.73
CA ASN A 368 -13.27 -1.36 -12.40
C ASN A 368 -12.24 -0.92 -11.34
N VAL A 369 -11.50 0.15 -11.65
CA VAL A 369 -10.63 0.87 -10.70
C VAL A 369 -11.49 1.89 -9.93
N THR A 370 -11.37 1.90 -8.61
CA THR A 370 -12.00 2.88 -7.73
C THR A 370 -10.94 3.57 -6.89
N VAL A 371 -10.73 4.88 -7.15
CA VAL A 371 -9.80 5.74 -6.40
C VAL A 371 -10.63 6.75 -5.61
N THR A 372 -10.71 6.58 -4.29
CA THR A 372 -11.64 7.35 -3.44
C THR A 372 -11.04 7.90 -2.15
N ASN A 373 -11.51 9.06 -1.70
CA ASN A 373 -11.13 9.68 -0.42
C ASN A 373 -9.62 9.87 -0.18
N ASN A 374 -8.73 9.70 -1.17
CA ASN A 374 -7.29 9.81 -0.96
C ASN A 374 -6.87 11.28 -0.83
N VAL A 375 -5.84 11.52 0.00
CA VAL A 375 -5.18 12.81 0.15
C VAL A 375 -3.75 12.69 -0.34
N ILE A 376 -3.36 13.51 -1.31
CA ILE A 376 -2.01 13.49 -1.92
C ILE A 376 -1.45 14.90 -1.91
N VAL A 377 -0.40 15.12 -1.12
CA VAL A 377 0.38 16.36 -1.05
C VAL A 377 1.72 16.09 -1.73
N THR A 378 1.89 16.65 -2.93
CA THR A 378 2.87 16.21 -3.94
C THR A 378 3.54 17.39 -4.64
N SER A 379 4.69 17.18 -5.26
CA SER A 379 5.31 18.13 -6.21
C SER A 379 5.50 17.54 -7.62
N GLY A 380 4.83 16.42 -7.92
CA GLY A 380 4.83 15.75 -9.22
C GLY A 380 3.69 16.24 -10.13
N CYS A 381 3.75 15.86 -11.40
CA CYS A 381 2.72 16.22 -12.40
C CYS A 381 1.45 15.37 -12.23
N TRP A 382 1.65 14.07 -12.06
CA TRP A 382 0.58 13.09 -11.91
C TRP A 382 0.30 12.97 -10.42
N GLY A 383 -0.85 13.48 -9.99
CA GLY A 383 -1.34 13.32 -8.63
C GLY A 383 -2.31 12.13 -8.55
N ILE A 384 -3.24 12.06 -9.49
CA ILE A 384 -3.91 10.81 -9.86
C ILE A 384 -3.96 10.74 -11.39
N TYR A 385 -3.44 9.67 -12.01
CA TYR A 385 -3.44 9.50 -13.48
C TYR A 385 -3.74 8.07 -13.90
N PHE A 386 -4.68 7.85 -14.81
CA PHE A 386 -4.89 6.53 -15.42
C PHE A 386 -5.10 6.64 -16.93
N SER A 387 -4.64 5.65 -17.68
CA SER A 387 -4.95 5.44 -19.11
C SER A 387 -5.37 3.99 -19.35
N SER A 388 -6.00 3.72 -20.50
CA SER A 388 -6.60 2.40 -20.78
C SER A 388 -7.46 1.89 -19.63
N VAL A 389 -8.25 2.81 -19.07
CA VAL A 389 -9.02 2.59 -17.85
C VAL A 389 -10.52 2.60 -18.14
N HIS A 390 -11.21 1.58 -17.63
CA HIS A 390 -12.57 1.22 -18.04
C HIS A 390 -13.51 1.02 -16.86
N ASN A 391 -14.77 1.43 -16.98
CA ASN A 391 -15.81 1.20 -15.96
C ASN A 391 -15.40 1.68 -14.55
N SER A 392 -14.72 2.83 -14.47
CA SER A 392 -13.89 3.22 -13.31
C SER A 392 -14.30 4.56 -12.70
N LYS A 393 -13.85 4.81 -11.48
CA LYS A 393 -14.30 5.95 -10.66
C LYS A 393 -13.13 6.60 -9.93
N ILE A 394 -12.95 7.90 -10.12
CA ILE A 394 -12.03 8.74 -9.34
C ILE A 394 -12.88 9.77 -8.61
N ILE A 395 -13.20 9.52 -7.33
CA ILE A 395 -14.25 10.26 -6.61
C ILE A 395 -13.78 10.75 -5.24
N ASN A 396 -14.07 12.02 -4.90
CA ASN A 396 -13.83 12.58 -3.57
C ASN A 396 -12.35 12.58 -3.12
N ASN A 397 -11.37 12.66 -4.03
CA ASN A 397 -9.95 12.77 -3.67
C ASN A 397 -9.53 14.24 -3.44
N THR A 398 -8.37 14.46 -2.82
CA THR A 398 -7.78 15.79 -2.62
C THR A 398 -6.29 15.75 -2.95
N VAL A 399 -5.94 16.38 -4.07
CA VAL A 399 -4.62 16.35 -4.71
C VAL A 399 -4.07 17.77 -4.75
N VAL A 400 -2.97 18.03 -4.04
CA VAL A 400 -2.47 19.40 -3.84
C VAL A 400 -0.95 19.52 -4.00
N ALA A 401 -0.53 20.61 -4.62
CA ALA A 401 0.87 21.01 -4.77
C ALA A 401 1.43 21.47 -3.43
N ASP A 402 2.47 20.78 -2.94
CA ASP A 402 3.15 21.12 -1.69
C ASP A 402 3.82 22.50 -1.72
N GLY A 403 4.09 23.04 -2.91
CA GLY A 403 4.70 24.35 -3.12
C GLY A 403 6.16 24.48 -2.66
N LEU A 404 6.83 23.38 -2.30
CA LEU A 404 8.20 23.36 -1.77
C LEU A 404 9.25 23.22 -2.87
N LEU A 405 8.98 22.36 -3.86
CA LEU A 405 9.89 22.11 -4.98
C LEU A 405 9.36 22.73 -6.29
N PRO A 406 10.25 23.21 -7.18
CA PRO A 406 9.86 23.61 -8.52
C PRO A 406 9.40 22.37 -9.29
N MET A 407 8.15 22.37 -9.74
CA MET A 407 7.53 21.24 -10.44
C MET A 407 8.21 21.02 -11.80
N PRO A 408 8.67 19.79 -12.13
CA PRO A 408 9.29 19.48 -13.41
C PRO A 408 8.42 19.95 -14.59
N GLY A 409 9.03 20.60 -15.59
CA GLY A 409 8.34 21.01 -16.81
C GLY A 409 7.17 22.01 -16.63
N ASN A 410 7.07 22.74 -15.51
CA ASN A 410 5.94 23.64 -15.20
C ASN A 410 4.56 22.96 -15.10
N CYS A 411 4.53 21.65 -14.86
CA CYS A 411 3.29 20.95 -14.57
C CYS A 411 2.72 21.34 -13.19
N LYS A 412 1.53 20.82 -12.86
CA LYS A 412 0.87 20.91 -11.55
C LYS A 412 0.32 19.53 -11.21
N PRO A 413 0.10 19.15 -9.95
CA PRO A 413 -0.59 17.92 -9.60
C PRO A 413 -1.99 17.87 -10.21
N LEU A 414 -2.17 16.97 -11.18
CA LEU A 414 -3.42 16.76 -11.88
C LEU A 414 -4.19 15.56 -11.32
N VAL A 415 -5.52 15.62 -11.43
CA VAL A 415 -6.35 14.42 -11.60
C VAL A 415 -6.60 14.27 -13.10
N ALA A 416 -6.23 13.13 -13.66
CA ALA A 416 -6.16 12.95 -15.10
C ALA A 416 -6.63 11.57 -15.57
N ILE A 417 -7.29 11.56 -16.72
CA ILE A 417 -7.60 10.37 -17.52
C ILE A 417 -6.95 10.59 -18.88
N GLY A 418 -6.06 9.69 -19.28
CA GLY A 418 -5.43 9.69 -20.59
C GLY A 418 -6.15 8.78 -21.59
N ASP A 419 -5.68 8.82 -22.84
CA ASP A 419 -6.20 8.00 -23.94
C ASP A 419 -5.94 6.52 -23.67
N LYS A 420 -4.71 6.10 -23.94
CA LYS A 420 -4.24 4.73 -23.91
C LYS A 420 -2.87 4.68 -23.25
N THR A 421 -2.60 3.57 -22.59
CA THR A 421 -1.25 3.20 -22.14
C THR A 421 -0.37 2.85 -23.35
N HIS A 422 0.86 2.41 -23.11
CA HIS A 422 1.73 1.94 -24.18
C HIS A 422 1.19 0.70 -24.92
N GLN A 423 0.29 -0.09 -24.29
CA GLN A 423 -0.20 -1.37 -24.81
C GLN A 423 -1.73 -1.48 -24.93
N GLY A 424 -2.48 -0.83 -24.03
CA GLY A 424 -3.93 -0.98 -23.89
C GLY A 424 -4.78 -0.15 -24.88
N PRO A 425 -6.11 -0.35 -24.88
CA PRO A 425 -7.07 0.42 -25.68
C PRO A 425 -7.35 1.81 -25.09
N SER A 426 -8.14 2.64 -25.79
CA SER A 426 -8.59 3.95 -25.27
C SER A 426 -9.54 3.80 -24.08
N SER A 427 -9.34 4.56 -22.99
CA SER A 427 -10.19 4.61 -21.80
C SER A 427 -11.68 4.85 -22.11
N SER A 428 -12.57 4.20 -21.37
CA SER A 428 -14.04 4.30 -21.54
C SER A 428 -14.80 4.25 -20.20
N ASP A 429 -16.01 4.79 -20.14
CA ASP A 429 -16.91 4.61 -18.99
C ASP A 429 -16.28 5.00 -17.62
N VAL A 430 -15.68 6.19 -17.56
CA VAL A 430 -14.98 6.70 -16.37
C VAL A 430 -15.70 7.91 -15.76
N ILE A 431 -15.87 7.92 -14.44
CA ILE A 431 -16.45 9.05 -13.70
C ILE A 431 -15.38 9.73 -12.85
N VAL A 432 -15.10 11.00 -13.14
CA VAL A 432 -14.23 11.87 -12.32
C VAL A 432 -15.08 12.90 -11.58
N ARG A 433 -15.30 12.70 -10.27
CA ARG A 433 -16.33 13.46 -9.53
C ARG A 433 -15.90 13.92 -8.14
N ASN A 434 -16.38 15.08 -7.69
CA ASN A 434 -16.15 15.59 -6.33
C ASN A 434 -14.65 15.70 -5.93
N ASN A 435 -13.70 15.73 -6.85
CA ASN A 435 -12.28 15.82 -6.48
C ASN A 435 -11.87 17.28 -6.27
N ILE A 436 -10.90 17.51 -5.38
CA ILE A 436 -10.17 18.78 -5.30
C ILE A 436 -8.76 18.55 -5.90
N ALA A 437 -8.36 19.32 -6.92
CA ALA A 437 -7.05 19.16 -7.57
C ALA A 437 -6.43 20.52 -7.98
N ASN A 438 -5.12 20.58 -8.25
CA ASN A 438 -4.49 21.78 -8.85
C ASN A 438 -4.55 21.83 -10.39
N GLY A 439 -5.12 20.80 -11.01
CA GLY A 439 -5.54 20.79 -12.40
C GLY A 439 -6.30 19.51 -12.75
N PHE A 440 -6.99 19.53 -13.89
CA PHE A 440 -7.68 18.38 -14.47
C PHE A 440 -7.30 18.23 -15.95
N SER A 441 -7.03 16.99 -16.37
CA SER A 441 -6.77 16.66 -17.78
C SER A 441 -7.52 15.39 -18.15
N ILE A 442 -8.70 15.55 -18.74
CA ILE A 442 -9.63 14.45 -19.01
C ILE A 442 -9.71 14.22 -20.52
N TYR A 443 -9.09 13.15 -20.99
CA TYR A 443 -9.17 12.72 -22.37
C TYR A 443 -10.45 11.90 -22.59
N ASN A 444 -11.44 12.52 -23.23
CA ASN A 444 -12.80 11.99 -23.35
C ASN A 444 -13.32 11.89 -24.80
N PRO A 445 -12.68 11.10 -25.68
CA PRO A 445 -13.24 10.76 -26.99
C PRO A 445 -14.50 9.87 -26.85
N ASP A 446 -14.55 9.09 -25.78
CA ASP A 446 -15.73 8.37 -25.34
C ASP A 446 -16.61 9.31 -24.49
N PRO A 447 -17.90 9.49 -24.82
CA PRO A 447 -18.79 10.40 -24.10
C PRO A 447 -19.10 9.95 -22.66
N ASN A 448 -18.83 8.70 -22.29
CA ASN A 448 -18.99 8.17 -20.94
C ASN A 448 -17.77 8.42 -20.05
N VAL A 449 -16.67 8.98 -20.58
CA VAL A 449 -15.58 9.57 -19.77
C VAL A 449 -16.01 10.98 -19.36
N THR A 450 -16.53 11.09 -18.13
CA THR A 450 -17.27 12.26 -17.63
C THR A 450 -16.58 12.92 -16.42
N MET A 451 -16.86 14.21 -16.23
CA MET A 451 -16.29 14.99 -15.12
C MET A 451 -17.30 16.00 -14.56
N ASP A 452 -17.73 15.83 -13.31
CA ASP A 452 -18.74 16.69 -12.65
C ASP A 452 -18.43 17.01 -11.17
N HIS A 453 -18.87 18.18 -10.69
CA HIS A 453 -18.75 18.65 -9.30
C HIS A 453 -17.31 18.68 -8.73
N ASN A 454 -16.27 18.79 -9.56
CA ASN A 454 -14.88 18.89 -9.10
C ASN A 454 -14.47 20.35 -8.81
N ILE A 455 -13.48 20.55 -7.94
CA ILE A 455 -12.88 21.88 -7.65
C ILE A 455 -11.41 21.91 -8.07
N CYS A 456 -11.12 22.81 -9.01
CA CYS A 456 -9.79 23.12 -9.50
C CYS A 456 -9.22 24.30 -8.69
N LEU A 457 -8.24 24.04 -7.83
CA LEU A 457 -7.56 25.03 -7.00
C LEU A 457 -6.52 25.82 -7.81
N GLY A 458 -6.78 27.12 -8.00
CA GLY A 458 -5.87 28.00 -8.73
C GLY A 458 -4.54 28.21 -8.01
N LEU A 459 -3.44 27.96 -8.73
CA LEU A 459 -2.10 28.44 -8.36
C LEU A 459 -1.85 29.76 -9.10
N GLY A 460 -1.54 30.83 -8.36
CA GLY A 460 -1.47 32.19 -8.93
C GLY A 460 -2.80 32.69 -9.51
N GLY A 461 -3.93 32.28 -8.91
CA GLY A 461 -5.27 32.65 -9.36
C GLY A 461 -5.77 31.92 -10.62
N ARG A 462 -5.00 30.95 -11.15
CA ARG A 462 -5.35 30.17 -12.35
C ARG A 462 -5.22 28.67 -12.09
N CYS A 463 -6.29 27.94 -12.37
CA CYS A 463 -6.24 26.48 -12.48
C CYS A 463 -6.27 26.07 -13.96
N GLN A 464 -6.04 24.80 -14.28
CA GLN A 464 -6.15 24.31 -15.65
C GLN A 464 -7.14 23.15 -15.69
N ILE A 465 -8.15 23.27 -16.54
CA ILE A 465 -9.01 22.15 -16.94
C ILE A 465 -8.80 21.96 -18.45
N VAL A 466 -8.40 20.76 -18.84
CA VAL A 466 -8.27 20.32 -20.24
C VAL A 466 -9.27 19.18 -20.47
N THR A 467 -10.08 19.32 -21.51
CA THR A 467 -10.92 18.26 -22.09
C THR A 467 -10.51 18.03 -23.55
N TYR A 468 -10.97 16.96 -24.18
CA TYR A 468 -10.62 16.65 -25.57
C TYR A 468 -11.86 16.54 -26.46
N GLU A 469 -12.04 17.51 -27.36
CA GLU A 469 -13.15 17.52 -28.31
C GLU A 469 -12.67 16.97 -29.65
N ASN A 470 -13.25 15.86 -30.10
CA ASN A 470 -12.88 15.16 -31.34
C ASN A 470 -11.36 14.86 -31.41
N GLY A 471 -10.77 14.42 -30.29
CA GLY A 471 -9.34 14.11 -30.17
C GLY A 471 -8.41 15.34 -30.15
N LYS A 472 -8.94 16.57 -30.14
CA LYS A 472 -8.14 17.79 -30.01
C LYS A 472 -8.27 18.36 -28.59
N PRO A 473 -7.16 18.75 -27.93
CA PRO A 473 -7.22 19.34 -26.60
C PRO A 473 -7.92 20.70 -26.65
N ASN A 474 -9.05 20.80 -25.93
CA ASN A 474 -9.70 22.06 -25.63
C ASN A 474 -9.01 22.70 -24.41
N TRP A 475 -7.90 23.40 -24.69
CA TRP A 475 -7.22 24.25 -23.71
C TRP A 475 -8.05 25.52 -23.48
N GLY A 476 -8.90 25.56 -22.44
CA GLY A 476 -9.89 26.65 -22.32
C GLY A 476 -9.98 27.36 -20.98
N ILE A 477 -9.91 26.65 -19.86
CA ILE A 477 -10.52 27.14 -18.62
C ILE A 477 -9.46 27.45 -17.55
N ILE A 478 -9.16 28.75 -17.42
CA ILE A 478 -8.14 29.29 -16.49
C ILE A 478 -8.64 30.41 -15.57
N LYS A 479 -9.89 30.83 -15.72
CA LYS A 479 -10.50 31.91 -14.90
C LYS A 479 -11.32 31.30 -13.76
N PRO A 480 -11.45 31.98 -12.61
CA PRO A 480 -12.36 31.55 -11.55
C PRO A 480 -13.82 31.57 -12.02
N GLY A 481 -14.60 30.56 -11.65
CA GLY A 481 -15.98 30.41 -12.11
C GLY A 481 -16.49 28.97 -11.99
N MET A 482 -17.72 28.74 -12.45
CA MET A 482 -18.34 27.40 -12.58
C MET A 482 -18.48 27.04 -14.06
N TYR A 483 -18.26 25.76 -14.39
CA TYR A 483 -18.06 25.25 -15.75
C TYR A 483 -18.65 23.85 -15.92
N GLY A 484 -19.37 23.64 -17.03
CA GLY A 484 -20.02 22.37 -17.33
C GLY A 484 -20.93 21.91 -16.18
N ASP A 485 -20.87 20.62 -15.85
CA ASP A 485 -21.63 19.99 -14.79
C ASP A 485 -21.05 20.33 -13.39
N HIS A 486 -21.18 21.59 -12.99
CA HIS A 486 -20.82 22.12 -11.67
C HIS A 486 -19.33 22.01 -11.29
N ASN A 487 -18.42 21.88 -12.26
CA ASN A 487 -16.99 21.97 -11.97
C ASN A 487 -16.60 23.43 -11.68
N ILE A 488 -15.84 23.67 -10.61
CA ILE A 488 -15.52 25.03 -10.13
C ILE A 488 -14.01 25.27 -10.24
N ILE A 489 -13.61 26.44 -10.75
CA ILE A 489 -12.24 26.95 -10.57
C ILE A 489 -12.25 27.94 -9.40
N ASP A 490 -11.59 27.59 -8.30
CA ASP A 490 -11.40 28.50 -7.16
C ASP A 490 -10.09 29.28 -7.32
N GLY A 491 -10.22 30.54 -7.71
CA GLY A 491 -9.09 31.47 -7.86
C GLY A 491 -8.39 31.85 -6.55
N ARG A 492 -8.95 31.51 -5.39
CA ARG A 492 -8.37 31.82 -4.08
C ARG A 492 -7.36 30.76 -3.62
N GLY A 493 -7.34 29.60 -4.28
CA GLY A 493 -6.39 28.51 -4.03
C GLY A 493 -6.57 27.85 -2.67
N ALA A 494 -5.61 26.97 -2.34
CA ALA A 494 -5.67 26.07 -1.21
C ALA A 494 -5.77 26.77 0.17
N GLY A 495 -5.15 27.94 0.35
CA GLY A 495 -5.16 28.68 1.62
C GLY A 495 -6.52 29.26 2.04
N ARG A 496 -7.54 29.25 1.15
CA ARG A 496 -8.94 29.52 1.49
C ARG A 496 -9.82 28.27 1.53
N MET A 497 -9.34 27.14 1.02
CA MET A 497 -10.04 25.86 1.06
C MET A 497 -9.83 25.15 2.40
N PHE A 498 -8.59 25.12 2.88
CA PHE A 498 -8.16 24.23 3.96
C PHE A 498 -7.78 24.98 5.24
N VAL A 499 -8.05 24.37 6.41
CA VAL A 499 -7.75 24.96 7.72
C VAL A 499 -6.30 25.42 7.80
N ASN A 500 -5.34 24.55 7.48
CA ASN A 500 -3.91 24.87 7.48
C ASN A 500 -3.24 24.44 6.16
N PHE A 501 -3.05 25.42 5.27
CA PHE A 501 -2.30 25.24 4.02
C PHE A 501 -1.68 26.56 3.53
N GLU A 502 -0.44 26.84 3.93
CA GLU A 502 0.30 28.05 3.54
C GLU A 502 1.75 27.71 3.13
N PRO A 503 1.97 27.03 1.99
CA PRO A 503 3.30 26.55 1.63
C PRO A 503 4.33 27.66 1.42
N ALA A 504 3.90 28.88 1.05
CA ALA A 504 4.78 30.04 0.97
C ALA A 504 5.35 30.52 2.32
N LYS A 505 4.85 30.01 3.46
CA LYS A 505 5.39 30.29 4.82
C LYS A 505 6.31 29.18 5.35
N PHE A 506 6.63 28.16 4.55
CA PHE A 506 7.72 27.24 4.87
C PHE A 506 9.05 28.00 4.85
N VAL A 507 9.53 28.41 6.04
CA VAL A 507 10.87 28.97 6.20
C VAL A 507 11.88 27.84 6.05
N TYR A 508 12.26 27.55 4.81
CA TYR A 508 13.34 26.63 4.51
C TYR A 508 14.65 27.27 4.98
N VAL A 509 15.16 26.82 6.12
CA VAL A 509 16.55 27.11 6.50
C VAL A 509 17.42 26.31 5.54
N ARG A 510 17.70 26.88 4.36
CA ARG A 510 18.81 26.41 3.52
C ARG A 510 20.03 26.27 4.42
N PRO A 511 20.85 25.22 4.28
CA PRO A 511 22.18 25.20 4.86
C PRO A 511 22.95 26.43 4.36
N VAL A 512 23.00 27.48 5.20
CA VAL A 512 23.71 28.71 4.90
C VAL A 512 25.19 28.37 4.92
N GLN A 513 25.87 28.49 3.77
CA GLN A 513 27.33 28.55 3.76
C GLN A 513 27.77 29.65 4.74
N PRO A 514 28.75 29.40 5.62
CA PRO A 514 29.01 30.26 6.77
C PRO A 514 29.33 31.70 6.37
N GLY A 515 28.38 32.62 6.55
CA GLY A 515 28.49 34.01 6.12
C GLY A 515 27.36 34.94 6.57
N THR A 516 27.67 35.81 7.54
CA THR A 516 27.07 37.14 7.81
C THR A 516 25.58 37.31 8.13
N GLY A 517 25.30 37.72 9.38
CA GLY A 517 24.46 38.91 9.68
C GLY A 517 22.96 38.71 10.01
N PRO A 518 22.47 39.14 11.20
CA PRO A 518 21.07 39.07 11.57
C PRO A 518 20.27 40.36 11.26
N GLY A 519 18.95 40.22 11.03
CA GLY A 519 18.01 41.34 10.88
C GLY A 519 16.56 40.95 11.24
N ASN A 520 15.90 41.80 12.05
CA ASN A 520 14.54 41.66 12.59
C ASN A 520 13.45 41.75 11.49
N SER A 521 12.14 41.55 11.68
CA SER A 521 11.26 41.57 12.88
C SER A 521 9.95 40.78 12.61
N ALA A 522 9.11 40.55 13.64
CA ALA A 522 7.86 39.79 13.55
C ALA A 522 6.60 40.62 13.91
N GLU A 523 5.47 40.33 13.25
CA GLU A 523 4.05 40.72 13.50
C GLU A 523 3.19 40.10 12.35
N GLU A 524 1.89 39.75 12.45
CA GLU A 524 1.06 39.16 13.53
C GLU A 524 -0.22 38.50 12.90
N LEU A 525 -1.08 37.84 13.70
CA LEU A 525 -2.46 37.36 13.40
C LEU A 525 -2.62 36.18 12.38
N PRO A 526 -3.77 35.45 12.36
CA PRO A 526 -3.87 34.24 13.17
C PRO A 526 -4.34 33.01 12.36
N VAL A 527 -3.41 32.33 11.70
CA VAL A 527 -3.57 30.92 11.28
C VAL A 527 -2.23 30.24 11.50
N SER A 528 -2.11 29.41 12.52
CA SER A 528 -0.86 28.71 12.81
C SER A 528 -0.75 27.44 11.96
N PHE A 529 -0.04 27.54 10.84
CA PHE A 529 0.88 26.47 10.47
C PHE A 529 1.81 26.20 11.66
N ASP A 530 2.10 24.93 11.95
CA ASP A 530 3.10 24.56 12.95
C ASP A 530 4.43 24.23 12.25
N PRO A 531 5.31 25.22 12.04
CA PRO A 531 6.61 25.00 11.40
C PRO A 531 7.53 24.07 12.21
N ALA A 532 7.23 23.80 13.48
CA ALA A 532 7.96 22.81 14.27
C ALA A 532 7.42 21.38 14.11
N LYS A 533 6.32 21.17 13.38
CA LYS A 533 5.71 19.84 13.14
C LYS A 533 5.37 19.51 11.69
N PHE A 534 5.46 20.48 10.76
CA PHE A 534 5.28 20.29 9.31
C PHE A 534 3.96 19.58 8.88
N ARG A 535 2.89 19.73 9.67
CA ARG A 535 1.60 19.06 9.40
C ARG A 535 0.68 19.90 8.53
N TYR A 536 0.25 19.34 7.41
CA TYR A 536 -0.88 19.85 6.62
C TYR A 536 -2.21 19.52 7.33
N ASP A 537 -3.16 20.46 7.34
CA ASP A 537 -4.55 20.20 7.77
C ASP A 537 -5.50 20.54 6.62
N LEU A 538 -5.79 19.53 5.80
CA LEU A 538 -6.66 19.65 4.63
C LEU A 538 -8.15 19.49 4.95
N ARG A 539 -8.55 19.58 6.23
CA ARG A 539 -9.96 19.75 6.57
C ARG A 539 -10.46 21.10 6.04
N LEU A 540 -11.72 21.14 5.63
CA LEU A 540 -12.31 22.31 4.98
C LEU A 540 -12.54 23.46 5.96
N ARG A 541 -12.29 24.70 5.52
CA ARG A 541 -12.68 25.92 6.25
C ARG A 541 -14.20 26.16 6.20
N PRO A 542 -14.81 26.85 7.17
CA PRO A 542 -16.24 27.18 7.16
C PRO A 542 -16.74 27.89 5.89
N GLU A 543 -15.88 28.68 5.23
CA GLU A 543 -16.20 29.39 3.98
C GLU A 543 -15.72 28.68 2.69
N ALA A 544 -15.25 27.44 2.80
CA ALA A 544 -14.71 26.67 1.67
C ALA A 544 -15.79 26.37 0.62
N ALA A 545 -15.46 26.59 -0.66
CA ALA A 545 -16.39 26.34 -1.77
C ALA A 545 -16.76 24.85 -1.94
N ALA A 546 -16.00 23.94 -1.31
CA ALA A 546 -16.28 22.51 -1.26
C ALA A 546 -17.48 22.13 -0.39
N ILE A 547 -17.88 22.97 0.59
CA ILE A 547 -18.89 22.58 1.58
C ILE A 547 -20.27 22.46 0.94
N GLY A 548 -20.77 21.23 0.88
CA GLY A 548 -22.06 20.88 0.33
C GLY A 548 -22.22 21.17 -1.16
N ALA A 549 -21.11 21.16 -1.91
CA ALA A 549 -21.07 21.35 -3.36
C ALA A 549 -20.86 20.04 -4.15
N GLY A 550 -20.73 18.89 -3.46
CA GLY A 550 -20.52 17.59 -4.09
C GLY A 550 -21.83 16.86 -4.45
N ASN A 551 -21.74 16.02 -5.47
CA ASN A 551 -22.79 15.13 -5.94
C ASN A 551 -22.77 13.79 -5.18
N THR A 552 -23.89 13.42 -4.54
CA THR A 552 -24.02 12.19 -3.74
C THR A 552 -23.85 10.89 -4.52
N GLU A 553 -24.03 10.89 -5.85
CA GLU A 553 -23.98 9.67 -6.64
C GLU A 553 -22.56 9.10 -6.70
N GLY A 554 -22.39 7.87 -6.20
CA GLY A 554 -21.11 7.16 -6.21
C GLY A 554 -20.12 7.62 -5.14
N ALA A 555 -20.45 8.65 -4.35
CA ALA A 555 -19.62 9.11 -3.25
C ALA A 555 -19.56 8.06 -2.11
N PRO A 556 -18.40 7.85 -1.47
CA PRO A 556 -18.28 7.01 -0.29
C PRO A 556 -19.18 7.47 0.87
N SER A 557 -19.67 6.53 1.68
CA SER A 557 -20.56 6.83 2.81
C SER A 557 -19.86 7.51 4.01
N VAL A 558 -18.53 7.46 4.03
CA VAL A 558 -17.66 8.15 4.99
C VAL A 558 -16.54 8.90 4.26
N ASP A 559 -15.95 9.89 4.91
CA ASP A 559 -14.74 10.59 4.48
C ASP A 559 -13.47 9.87 4.98
N ILE A 560 -12.28 10.39 4.63
CA ILE A 560 -10.98 9.81 5.07
C ILE A 560 -10.80 9.78 6.60
N ALA A 561 -11.54 10.61 7.35
CA ALA A 561 -11.53 10.66 8.81
C ALA A 561 -12.64 9.78 9.45
N GLY A 562 -13.40 9.02 8.66
CA GLY A 562 -14.51 8.20 9.11
C GLY A 562 -15.80 8.99 9.41
N ALA A 563 -15.85 10.29 9.10
CA ALA A 563 -17.04 11.11 9.27
C ALA A 563 -18.08 10.78 8.18
N ARG A 564 -19.33 10.57 8.59
CA ARG A 564 -20.41 10.18 7.67
C ARG A 564 -20.75 11.30 6.69
N ARG A 565 -20.89 10.96 5.41
CA ARG A 565 -21.43 11.84 4.37
C ARG A 565 -22.97 11.79 4.40
N GLY A 566 -23.61 12.96 4.32
CA GLY A 566 -25.06 13.11 4.38
C GLY A 566 -25.73 13.15 3.00
N SER A 567 -26.94 13.71 2.93
CA SER A 567 -27.59 14.08 1.66
C SER A 567 -26.96 15.31 1.00
N ARG A 568 -26.27 16.14 1.79
CA ARG A 568 -25.42 17.24 1.35
C ARG A 568 -23.97 16.84 1.66
N ILE A 569 -23.15 16.67 0.62
CA ILE A 569 -21.77 16.19 0.77
C ILE A 569 -20.77 17.21 0.28
N ASP A 570 -19.56 17.11 0.80
CA ASP A 570 -18.48 18.02 0.46
C ASP A 570 -17.62 17.44 -0.66
N VAL A 571 -17.08 18.33 -1.50
CA VAL A 571 -16.04 18.00 -2.48
C VAL A 571 -14.75 17.69 -1.73
N GLY A 572 -14.00 16.68 -2.18
CA GLY A 572 -12.72 16.27 -1.61
C GLY A 572 -12.80 15.18 -0.54
N ALA A 573 -11.64 14.85 0.03
CA ALA A 573 -11.43 13.69 0.90
C ALA A 573 -12.05 13.83 2.29
N TYR A 574 -12.31 15.07 2.73
CA TYR A 574 -12.89 15.40 4.03
C TYR A 574 -14.35 15.84 3.92
N GLN A 575 -15.11 15.62 4.99
CA GLN A 575 -16.47 16.07 5.17
C GLN A 575 -16.53 17.07 6.34
N SER A 576 -16.98 18.29 6.10
CA SER A 576 -17.16 19.29 7.14
C SER A 576 -18.31 18.94 8.08
N SER A 577 -18.15 19.29 9.36
CA SER A 577 -19.22 19.19 10.36
C SER A 577 -20.44 20.06 9.99
N LEU A 578 -20.22 21.18 9.28
CA LEU A 578 -21.27 22.12 8.90
C LEU A 578 -22.26 21.53 7.88
N ALA A 579 -21.80 20.73 6.92
CA ALA A 579 -22.69 20.02 6.01
C ALA A 579 -23.42 18.85 6.70
N SER A 580 -22.80 18.22 7.71
CA SER A 580 -23.44 17.14 8.49
C SER A 580 -24.57 17.62 9.42
N ALA A 581 -24.64 18.93 9.71
CA ALA A 581 -25.65 19.54 10.58
C ALA A 581 -26.98 19.85 9.89
N GLY A 582 -27.09 19.65 8.56
CA GLY A 582 -28.34 19.82 7.81
C GLY A 582 -29.28 18.63 7.95
N LYS A 583 -30.13 18.65 8.98
CA LYS A 583 -31.32 17.80 9.13
C LYS A 583 -32.57 18.64 9.34
#